data_AF-A0A1R1YPX7-F1
#
_entry.id   AF-A0A1R1YPX7-F1
#
_cell.length_a   1.000
_cell.length_b   1.000
_cell.length_c   1.000
_cell.angle_alpha   90.00
_cell.angle_beta   90.00
_cell.angle_gamma   90.00
#
_symmetry.space_group_name_H-M   'P 1'
#
loop_
_entity.id
_entity.type
_entity.pdbx_description
1 polymer ?
#
loop_
_entity_poly.entity_id
_entity_poly.type
_entity_poly.pdbx_seq_one_letter_code
_entity_poly.pdbx_strand_id
1 'polypeptide(L)' 'MRLSVWEVAQKAYEVLRNIGGVVDITALNHTKISSKPPKSIKIILKTKKDNEIPNTININNVKVAFIVE' A
#
# COMPACT_ATOMS: atom_id res chain seq x y z
N MET A 1 16.28 -0.05 -9.44
CA MET A 1 14.98 -0.49 -10.01
C MET A 1 13.89 0.42 -9.43
N ARG A 2 13.00 0.99 -10.26
CA ARG A 2 11.88 1.82 -9.78
C ARG A 2 10.60 1.00 -9.89
N LEU A 3 9.84 0.88 -8.81
CA LEU A 3 8.53 0.25 -8.85
C LEU A 3 7.51 1.21 -9.46
N SER A 4 6.66 0.70 -10.34
CA SER A 4 5.48 1.42 -10.80
C SER A 4 4.39 1.41 -9.71
N VAL A 5 3.53 2.43 -9.73
CA VAL A 5 2.35 2.48 -8.84
C VAL A 5 1.46 1.26 -9.04
N TRP A 6 1.35 0.77 -10.27
CA TRP A 6 0.56 -0.41 -10.62
C TRP A 6 1.09 -1.69 -9.95
N GLU A 7 2.40 -1.96 -10.03
CA GLU A 7 3.00 -3.13 -9.40
C GLU A 7 2.80 -3.11 -7.88
N VAL A 8 2.93 -1.94 -7.25
CA VAL A 8 2.71 -1.80 -5.80
C VAL A 8 1.24 -2.00 -5.44
N ALA A 9 0.31 -1.44 -6.22
CA ALA A 9 -1.12 -1.60 -6.01
C ALA A 9 -1.55 -3.07 -6.15
N GLN A 10 -1.11 -3.75 -7.20
CA GLN A 10 -1.41 -5.17 -7.41
C GLN A 10 -0.87 -6.03 -6.26
N LYS A 11 0.39 -5.84 -5.87
CA LYS A 11 0.96 -6.65 -4.79
C LYS A 11 0.30 -6.38 -3.44
N ALA A 12 0.00 -5.12 -3.14
CA ALA A 12 -0.71 -4.77 -1.93
C ALA A 12 -2.12 -5.38 -1.92
N TYR A 13 -2.85 -5.37 -3.05
CA TYR A 13 -4.14 -6.04 -3.17
C TYR A 13 -4.04 -7.55 -2.90
N GLU A 14 -3.09 -8.25 -3.54
CA GLU A 14 -2.89 -9.69 -3.35
C GLU A 14 -2.64 -10.07 -1.89
N VAL A 15 -1.89 -9.24 -1.17
CA VAL A 15 -1.59 -9.47 0.25
C VAL A 15 -2.80 -9.15 1.12
N LEU A 16 -3.40 -7.98 0.94
CA LEU A 16 -4.47 -7.48 1.81
C LEU A 16 -5.81 -8.17 1.59
N ARG A 17 -6.10 -8.69 0.38
CA ARG A 17 -7.36 -9.41 0.10
C ARG A 17 -7.54 -10.69 0.93
N ASN A 18 -6.43 -11.29 1.38
CA ASN A 18 -6.46 -12.47 2.24
C ASN A 18 -6.73 -12.12 3.72
N ILE A 19 -6.52 -10.84 4.08
CA ILE A 19 -6.68 -10.32 5.44
C ILE A 19 -8.07 -9.71 5.62
N GLY A 20 -8.61 -9.08 4.58
CA GLY A 20 -9.94 -8.49 4.60
C GLY A 20 -10.44 -8.03 3.24
N GLY A 21 -11.59 -7.38 3.23
CA GLY A 21 -12.17 -6.81 2.02
C GLY A 21 -11.44 -5.52 1.65
N VAL A 22 -10.64 -5.55 0.59
CA VAL A 22 -10.09 -4.32 0.00
C VAL A 22 -11.23 -3.59 -0.70
N VAL A 23 -11.58 -2.41 -0.20
CA VAL A 23 -12.70 -1.60 -0.70
C VAL A 23 -12.24 -0.68 -1.82
N ASP A 24 -11.07 -0.06 -1.66
CA ASP A 24 -10.54 0.90 -2.61
C ASP A 24 -9.01 0.94 -2.59
N ILE A 25 -8.41 1.24 -3.74
CA ILE A 25 -6.99 1.51 -3.91
C ILE A 25 -6.85 2.77 -4.76
N THR A 26 -6.40 3.84 -4.13
CA THR A 26 -6.21 5.14 -4.77
C THR A 26 -4.72 5.48 -4.85
N ALA A 27 -4.24 5.82 -6.05
CA ALA A 27 -2.91 6.36 -6.26
C ALA A 27 -2.90 7.87 -5.99
N LEU A 28 -2.00 8.32 -5.12
CA LEU A 28 -1.84 9.73 -4.75
C LEU A 28 -0.54 10.27 -5.35
N ASN A 29 -0.64 11.42 -6.03
CA ASN A 29 0.51 12.17 -6.53
C ASN A 29 0.56 13.51 -5.79
N HIS A 30 1.51 13.66 -4.87
CA HIS A 30 1.61 14.82 -4.00
C HIS A 30 2.41 15.91 -4.70
N THR A 31 1.80 17.06 -4.93
CA THR A 31 2.43 18.23 -5.58
C THR A 31 3.24 19.10 -4.62
N LYS A 32 3.05 18.93 -3.31
CA LYS A 32 3.79 19.65 -2.25
C LYS A 32 4.66 18.70 -1.45
N ILE A 33 5.90 19.11 -1.17
CA ILE A 33 6.85 18.42 -0.30
C ILE A 33 6.45 18.71 1.15
N SER A 34 5.54 17.92 1.70
CA SER A 34 5.34 17.85 3.16
C SER A 34 5.34 16.39 3.56
N SER A 35 6.37 15.97 4.32
CA SER A 35 6.56 14.71 5.07
C SER A 35 6.25 13.35 4.42
N LYS A 36 5.58 13.28 3.27
CA LYS A 36 5.17 12.06 2.58
C LYS A 36 5.92 11.89 1.26
N PRO A 37 6.10 10.65 0.76
CA PRO A 37 6.70 10.41 -0.54
C PRO A 37 5.89 11.09 -1.65
N PRO A 38 6.53 11.57 -2.74
CA PRO A 38 5.84 12.30 -3.82
C PRO A 38 4.77 11.46 -4.53
N LYS A 39 4.89 10.12 -4.50
CA LYS A 39 3.85 9.19 -4.93
C LYS A 39 3.58 8.20 -3.81
N SER A 40 2.33 8.06 -3.43
CA SER A 40 1.89 7.07 -2.44
C SER A 40 0.63 6.38 -2.90
N ILE A 41 0.27 5.28 -2.24
CA ILE A 41 -0.98 4.56 -2.49
C ILE A 41 -1.76 4.57 -1.18
N LYS A 42 -3.03 4.97 -1.24
CA LYS A 42 -3.98 4.83 -0.15
C LYS A 42 -4.83 3.61 -0.41
N ILE A 43 -4.98 2.75 0.59
CA ILE A 43 -5.80 1.54 0.50
C ILE A 43 -6.84 1.60 1.61
N ILE A 44 -8.11 1.42 1.25
CA ILE A 44 -9.20 1.27 2.22
C ILE A 44 -9.44 -0.23 2.40
N LEU A 45 -9.09 -0.73 3.58
CA LEU A 45 -9.26 -2.14 3.95
C LEU A 45 -10.35 -2.28 5.01
N LYS A 46 -11.34 -3.13 4.76
CA LYS A 46 -12.34 -3.54 5.76
C LYS A 46 -11.95 -4.90 6.30
N THR A 47 -11.36 -4.95 7.48
CA THR A 47 -11.01 -6.20 8.17
C THR A 47 -11.44 -6.18 9.63
N LYS A 48 -11.47 -7.36 10.25
CA LYS A 48 -11.57 -7.54 11.71
C LYS A 48 -10.23 -7.99 12.31
N LYS A 49 -9.19 -8.07 11.48
CA LYS A 49 -7.87 -8.66 11.77
C LYS A 49 -6.77 -7.61 11.57
N ASP A 50 -6.92 -6.44 12.18
CA ASP A 50 -5.98 -5.33 11.99
C ASP A 50 -4.55 -5.72 12.41
N ASN A 51 -4.41 -6.61 13.38
CA ASN A 51 -3.12 -7.15 13.84
C ASN A 51 -2.42 -8.06 12.82
N GLU A 52 -3.13 -8.53 11.79
CA GLU A 52 -2.57 -9.37 10.72
C GLU A 52 -2.07 -8.53 9.52
N ILE A 53 -2.30 -7.21 9.53
CA ILE A 53 -1.81 -6.32 8.46
C ILE A 53 -0.28 -6.27 8.55
N PRO A 54 0.45 -6.73 7.52
CA PRO A 54 1.91 -6.70 7.56
C PRO A 54 2.39 -5.25 7.58
N ASN A 55 3.45 -4.96 8.33
CA ASN A 55 4.05 -3.63 8.33
C ASN A 55 4.76 -3.31 7.00
N THR A 56 5.26 -4.33 6.29
CA THR A 56 5.94 -4.17 5.01
C THR A 56 5.67 -5.32 4.04
N ILE A 57 5.71 -5.03 2.74
CA ILE A 57 5.71 -6.02 1.66
C ILE A 57 6.99 -5.89 0.83
N ASN A 58 7.47 -7.01 0.30
CA ASN A 58 8.63 -7.03 -0.57
C ASN A 58 8.17 -7.19 -2.03
N ILE A 59 8.59 -6.28 -2.90
CA ILE A 59 8.27 -6.29 -4.34
C ILE A 59 9.57 -6.15 -5.10
N ASN A 60 9.95 -7.15 -5.88
CA ASN A 60 11.16 -7.12 -6.72
C ASN A 60 12.42 -6.63 -5.96
N ASN A 61 12.63 -7.15 -4.74
CA ASN A 61 13.71 -6.80 -3.82
C ASN A 61 13.68 -5.35 -3.27
N VAL A 62 12.53 -4.68 -3.36
CA VAL A 62 12.25 -3.37 -2.77
C VAL A 62 11.23 -3.54 -1.65
N LYS A 63 11.59 -3.08 -0.45
CA LYS A 63 10.71 -3.11 0.73
C LYS A 63 9.79 -1.89 0.72
N VAL A 64 8.49 -2.13 0.63
CA VAL A 64 7.45 -1.10 0.73
C VAL A 64 6.82 -1.19 2.12
N ALA A 65 6.77 -0.07 2.83
CA ALA A 65 6.14 0.01 4.15
C ALA A 65 4.69 0.47 4.05
N PHE A 66 3.83 -0.18 4.83
CA PHE A 66 2.49 0.33 5.09
C PHE A 66 2.53 1.32 6.23
N ILE A 67 1.82 2.43 6.06
CA ILE A 67 1.57 3.42 7.11
C ILE A 67 0.07 3.38 7.34
N VAL A 68 -0.35 2.94 8.52
CA VAL A 68 -1.76 2.94 8.93
C VAL A 68 -2.05 4.32 9.50
N GLU A 69 -3.01 5.02 8.91
CA GLU A 69 -3.53 6.32 9.35
C GLU A 69 -4.98 6.19 9.78
#